data_AF-A0A9P4HKQ0-F1
#
_entry.id   AF-A0A9P4HKQ0-F1
#
_cell.length_a   1.000
_cell.length_b   1.000
_cell.length_c   1.000
_cell.angle_alpha   90.00
_cell.angle_beta   90.00
_cell.angle_gamma   90.00
#
_symmetry.space_group_name_H-M   'P 1'
#
loop_
_entity.id
_entity.type
_entity.pdbx_description
1 polymer ?
#
loop_
_entity_poly.entity_id
_entity_poly.type
_entity_poly.pdbx_seq_one_letter_code
_entity_poly.pdbx_strand_id
1 'polypeptide(L)'
;MPLFEAFISKLAAFRDANTTTFNANASFNAYSNTTGGMSSYIGLTYSNNTIYDQYRLLAQPLKQQYQAKFGRTPYWNPQTRVRWQCSATLSFSSYHNATQRYQTFQAWFRSKLTPTCESSLCPLAIGRTTREWLSAMSLPVTIDIVAAAGCDQMLMDLVAELADEGIVPLEVKTGRSIF
;
A
#
# COMPACT_ATOMS: atom_id res chain seq x y z
N MET A 1 14.52 10.62 -9.96
CA MET A 1 15.18 9.30 -10.21
C MET A 1 15.10 9.05 -11.71
N PRO A 2 16.20 9.03 -12.49
CA PRO A 2 16.13 9.16 -13.95
C PRO A 2 15.21 8.15 -14.65
N LEU A 3 15.21 6.89 -14.19
CA LEU A 3 14.34 5.85 -14.73
C LEU A 3 12.84 6.13 -14.49
N PHE A 4 12.49 6.64 -13.30
CA PHE A 4 11.11 7.01 -12.97
C PHE A 4 10.65 8.20 -13.79
N GLU A 5 11.44 9.27 -13.85
CA GLU A 5 11.07 10.45 -14.67
C GLU A 5 10.90 10.08 -16.16
N ALA A 6 11.78 9.20 -16.68
CA ALA A 6 11.67 8.71 -18.05
C ALA A 6 10.39 7.89 -18.28
N PHE A 7 10.04 7.01 -17.33
CA PHE A 7 8.78 6.27 -17.38
C PHE A 7 7.56 7.21 -17.36
N ILE A 8 7.53 8.17 -16.43
CA ILE A 8 6.44 9.14 -16.31
C ILE A 8 6.29 9.95 -17.60
N SER A 9 7.41 10.39 -18.20
CA SER A 9 7.39 11.11 -19.47
C SER A 9 6.83 10.28 -20.61
N LYS A 10 7.20 8.99 -20.74
CA LYS A 10 6.65 8.08 -21.76
C LYS A 10 5.16 7.82 -21.54
N LEU A 11 4.75 7.54 -20.31
CA LEU A 11 3.35 7.29 -19.96
C LEU A 11 2.48 8.52 -20.25
N ALA A 12 2.96 9.71 -19.88
CA ALA A 12 2.27 10.97 -20.13
C ALA A 12 2.10 11.23 -21.63
N ALA A 13 3.15 11.00 -22.43
CA ALA A 13 3.07 11.12 -23.87
C ALA A 13 2.10 10.11 -24.50
N PHE A 14 2.13 8.84 -24.05
CA PHE A 14 1.24 7.79 -24.54
C PHE A 14 -0.24 8.09 -24.28
N ARG A 15 -0.56 8.70 -23.13
CA ARG A 15 -1.93 9.00 -22.73
C ARG A 15 -2.38 10.43 -23.02
N ASP A 16 -1.55 11.23 -23.72
CA ASP A 16 -1.76 12.66 -23.93
C ASP A 16 -2.11 13.41 -22.62
N ALA A 17 -1.37 13.11 -21.56
CA ALA A 17 -1.66 13.53 -20.20
C ALA A 17 -0.65 14.57 -19.69
N ASN A 18 -1.14 15.49 -18.85
CA ASN A 18 -0.28 16.44 -18.15
C ASN A 18 0.29 15.85 -16.87
N THR A 19 1.60 16.05 -16.65
CA THR A 19 2.27 15.64 -15.41
C THR A 19 2.30 16.77 -14.39
N THR A 20 1.79 16.53 -13.19
CA THR A 20 1.86 17.48 -12.07
C THR A 20 2.52 16.85 -10.87
N THR A 21 3.47 17.56 -10.25
CA THR A 21 4.02 17.16 -8.96
C THR A 21 3.02 17.46 -7.85
N PHE A 22 2.89 16.54 -6.89
CA PHE A 22 1.90 16.65 -5.81
C PHE A 22 2.54 16.47 -4.43
N ASN A 23 2.39 17.47 -3.58
CA ASN A 23 2.83 17.37 -2.19
C ASN A 23 1.75 16.70 -1.33
N ALA A 24 1.82 15.36 -1.25
CA ALA A 24 0.89 14.55 -0.48
C ALA A 24 0.78 14.97 0.98
N ASN A 25 1.90 15.28 1.62
CA ASN A 25 1.92 15.61 3.05
C ASN A 25 1.23 16.96 3.34
N ALA A 26 1.52 17.98 2.53
CA ALA A 26 0.89 19.30 2.67
C ALA A 26 -0.62 19.24 2.35
N SER A 27 -1.00 18.53 1.29
CA SER A 27 -2.41 18.34 0.95
C SER A 27 -3.18 17.60 2.05
N PHE A 28 -2.59 16.54 2.60
CA PHE A 28 -3.20 15.79 3.69
C PHE A 28 -3.33 16.63 4.95
N ASN A 29 -2.28 17.37 5.34
CA ASN A 29 -2.31 18.26 6.49
C ASN A 29 -3.45 19.28 6.41
N ALA A 30 -3.64 19.90 5.23
CA ALA A 30 -4.73 20.83 4.99
C ALA A 30 -6.11 20.15 5.07
N TYR A 31 -6.24 18.91 4.58
CA TYR A 31 -7.49 18.17 4.60
C TYR A 31 -7.88 17.69 6.01
N SER A 32 -6.94 17.13 6.77
CA SER A 32 -7.20 16.51 8.07
C SER A 32 -6.94 17.43 9.26
N ASN A 33 -6.63 18.71 9.01
CA ASN A 33 -6.25 19.71 10.02
C ASN A 33 -5.16 19.19 11.00
N THR A 34 -4.11 18.58 10.45
CA THR A 34 -2.97 18.06 11.23
C THR A 34 -1.66 18.71 10.80
N THR A 35 -0.70 18.77 11.71
CA THR A 35 0.65 19.31 11.46
C THR A 35 1.73 18.22 11.47
N GLY A 36 1.42 17.03 12.03
CA GLY A 36 2.38 15.93 12.19
C GLY A 36 2.66 15.15 10.90
N GLY A 37 1.94 15.43 9.82
CA GLY A 37 2.09 14.74 8.55
C GLY A 37 1.36 13.40 8.47
N MET A 38 1.18 12.95 7.23
CA MET A 38 0.49 11.72 6.86
C MET A 38 1.07 10.50 7.58
N SER A 39 2.39 10.32 7.56
CA SER A 39 3.06 9.16 8.17
C SER A 39 2.82 9.06 9.69
N SER A 40 2.80 10.18 10.39
CA SER A 40 2.51 10.19 11.84
C SER A 40 1.02 9.92 12.10
N TYR A 41 0.16 10.51 11.27
CA TYR A 41 -1.29 10.36 11.40
C TYR A 41 -1.75 8.91 11.27
N ILE A 42 -1.26 8.16 10.26
CA ILE A 42 -1.64 6.75 10.03
C ILE A 42 -0.66 5.73 10.63
N GLY A 43 0.37 6.16 11.36
CA GLY A 43 1.52 5.31 11.74
C GLY A 43 1.17 4.04 12.53
N LEU A 44 0.16 4.11 13.41
CA LEU A 44 -0.34 2.95 14.17
C LEU A 44 -1.66 2.40 13.61
N THR A 45 -2.21 3.02 12.57
CA THR A 45 -3.55 2.69 12.07
C THR A 45 -3.60 1.27 11.51
N TYR A 46 -2.63 0.92 10.65
CA TYR A 46 -2.57 -0.43 10.07
C TYR A 46 -2.41 -1.50 11.16
N SER A 47 -1.46 -1.32 12.07
CA SER A 47 -1.19 -2.30 13.12
C SER A 47 -2.39 -2.48 14.04
N ASN A 48 -3.00 -1.39 14.52
CA ASN A 48 -4.11 -1.47 15.48
C ASN A 48 -5.34 -2.12 14.85
N ASN A 49 -5.69 -1.76 13.62
CA ASN A 49 -6.83 -2.37 12.93
C ASN A 49 -6.58 -3.87 12.69
N THR A 50 -5.43 -4.22 12.10
CA THR A 50 -5.14 -5.60 11.71
C THR A 50 -5.00 -6.53 12.89
N ILE A 51 -4.25 -6.17 13.93
CA ILE A 51 -4.05 -7.07 15.07
C ILE A 51 -5.34 -7.27 15.86
N TYR A 52 -6.14 -6.20 16.03
CA TYR A 52 -7.41 -6.26 16.75
C TYR A 52 -8.39 -7.21 16.08
N ASP A 53 -8.61 -7.04 14.78
CA ASP A 53 -9.53 -7.89 14.03
C ASP A 53 -9.00 -9.32 13.87
N GLN A 54 -7.71 -9.50 13.61
CA GLN A 54 -7.12 -10.86 13.55
C GLN A 54 -7.27 -11.59 14.89
N TYR A 55 -7.06 -10.91 16.02
CA TYR A 55 -7.21 -11.53 17.32
C TYR A 55 -8.66 -11.90 17.61
N ARG A 56 -9.58 -10.93 17.44
CA ARG A 56 -11.00 -11.07 17.76
C ARG A 56 -11.73 -12.06 16.84
N LEU A 57 -11.46 -12.01 15.54
CA LEU A 57 -12.20 -12.77 14.53
C LEU A 57 -11.59 -14.16 14.27
N LEU A 58 -10.28 -14.32 14.46
CA LEU A 58 -9.58 -15.58 14.16
C LEU A 58 -8.95 -16.20 15.41
N ALA A 59 -8.01 -15.50 16.06
CA ALA A 59 -7.16 -16.11 17.07
C ALA A 59 -7.94 -16.62 18.29
N GLN A 60 -8.84 -15.79 18.82
CA GLN A 60 -9.61 -16.11 20.01
C GLN A 60 -10.61 -17.26 19.76
N PRO A 61 -11.46 -17.22 18.71
CA PRO A 61 -12.33 -18.35 18.38
C PRO A 61 -11.57 -19.64 18.12
N LEU A 62 -10.49 -19.58 17.32
CA LEU A 62 -9.70 -20.76 16.99
C LEU A 62 -9.00 -21.36 18.21
N LYS A 63 -8.46 -20.53 19.11
CA LYS A 63 -7.86 -21.01 20.36
C LYS A 63 -8.88 -21.74 21.23
N GLN A 64 -10.10 -21.22 21.34
CA GLN A 64 -11.18 -21.84 22.12
C GLN A 64 -11.61 -23.18 21.52
N GLN A 65 -11.85 -23.23 20.21
CA GLN A 65 -12.24 -24.45 19.50
C GLN A 65 -11.14 -25.52 19.56
N TYR A 66 -9.88 -25.12 19.40
CA TYR A 66 -8.75 -26.03 19.44
C TYR A 66 -8.55 -26.61 20.84
N GLN A 67 -8.70 -25.81 21.89
CA GLN A 67 -8.65 -26.27 23.28
C GLN A 67 -9.78 -27.26 23.58
N ALA A 68 -11.00 -26.98 23.13
CA ALA A 68 -12.15 -27.87 23.32
C ALA A 68 -11.96 -29.22 22.60
N LYS A 69 -11.37 -29.20 21.40
CA LYS A 69 -11.18 -30.40 20.58
C LYS A 69 -9.97 -31.25 21.00
N PHE A 70 -8.87 -30.62 21.39
CA PHE A 70 -7.58 -31.29 21.56
C PHE A 70 -7.00 -31.18 22.97
N GLY A 71 -7.66 -30.50 23.90
CA GLY A 71 -7.20 -30.35 25.29
C GLY A 71 -5.93 -29.52 25.46
N ARG A 72 -5.44 -28.87 24.39
CA ARG A 72 -4.19 -28.07 24.39
C ARG A 72 -4.36 -26.81 23.56
N THR A 73 -3.42 -25.88 23.67
CA THR A 73 -3.40 -24.69 22.81
C THR A 73 -2.73 -24.99 21.46
N PRO A 74 -3.17 -24.35 20.36
CA PRO A 74 -2.51 -24.49 19.07
C PRO A 74 -1.10 -23.90 19.11
N TYR A 75 -0.18 -24.51 18.35
CA TYR A 75 1.13 -23.91 18.11
C TYR A 75 0.98 -22.74 17.13
N TRP A 76 1.57 -21.61 17.50
CA TRP A 76 1.61 -20.41 16.67
C TRP A 76 3.05 -20.04 16.38
N ASN A 77 3.29 -19.56 15.16
CA ASN A 77 4.51 -18.82 14.83
C ASN A 77 4.77 -17.75 15.93
N PRO A 78 6.00 -17.65 16.47
CA PRO A 78 6.32 -16.71 17.54
C PRO A 78 5.94 -15.26 17.25
N GLN A 79 6.11 -14.78 16.01
CA GLN A 79 5.77 -13.41 15.63
C GLN A 79 4.25 -13.15 15.69
N THR A 80 3.46 -14.10 15.19
CA THR A 80 2.00 -14.03 15.26
C THR A 80 1.53 -14.03 16.72
N ARG A 81 2.13 -14.87 17.57
CA ARG A 81 1.82 -14.95 18.99
C ARG A 81 2.03 -13.60 19.68
N VAL A 82 3.16 -12.94 19.46
CA VAL A 82 3.47 -11.64 20.06
C VAL A 82 2.44 -10.58 19.63
N ARG A 83 2.12 -10.50 18.33
CA ARG A 83 1.13 -9.54 17.82
C ARG A 83 -0.25 -9.73 18.46
N TRP A 84 -0.68 -10.98 18.63
CA TRP A 84 -1.96 -11.29 19.26
C TRP A 84 -1.96 -11.08 20.77
N GLN A 85 -0.82 -11.27 21.45
CA GLN A 85 -0.67 -10.88 22.85
C GLN A 85 -0.83 -9.36 23.03
N CYS A 86 -0.20 -8.55 22.17
CA CYS A 86 -0.41 -7.11 22.16
C CYS A 86 -1.87 -6.75 21.89
N SER A 87 -2.52 -7.46 20.95
CA SER A 87 -3.93 -7.24 20.63
C SER A 87 -4.88 -7.59 21.78
N ALA A 88 -4.56 -8.60 22.58
CA ALA A 88 -5.38 -8.98 23.73
C ALA A 88 -5.46 -7.86 24.77
N THR A 89 -4.48 -6.96 24.79
CA THR A 89 -4.43 -5.76 25.66
C THR A 89 -4.83 -4.46 24.95
N LEU A 90 -5.11 -4.50 23.64
CA LEU A 90 -5.45 -3.30 22.88
C LEU A 90 -6.89 -2.88 23.19
N SER A 91 -7.09 -1.61 23.57
CA SER A 91 -8.42 -1.09 23.88
C SER A 91 -9.27 -0.93 22.62
N PHE A 92 -10.60 -1.04 22.81
CA PHE A 92 -11.55 -0.70 21.75
C PHE A 92 -11.40 0.74 21.26
N SER A 93 -11.06 1.70 22.15
CA SER A 93 -10.85 3.09 21.76
C SER A 93 -9.64 3.27 20.82
N SER A 94 -8.54 2.54 21.05
CA SER A 94 -7.38 2.57 20.15
C SER A 94 -7.70 1.99 18.77
N TYR A 95 -8.50 0.92 18.71
CA TYR A 95 -9.01 0.34 17.47
C TYR A 95 -9.95 1.30 16.73
N HIS A 96 -10.91 1.89 17.44
CA HIS A 96 -11.86 2.84 16.89
C HIS A 96 -11.16 4.08 16.32
N ASN A 97 -10.22 4.67 17.07
CA ASN A 97 -9.43 5.81 16.61
C ASN A 97 -8.58 5.47 15.38
N ALA A 98 -8.00 4.27 15.33
CA ALA A 98 -7.28 3.79 14.15
C ALA A 98 -8.21 3.67 12.93
N THR A 99 -9.42 3.12 13.11
CA THR A 99 -10.44 3.01 12.07
C THR A 99 -10.88 4.37 11.54
N GLN A 100 -11.15 5.35 12.43
CA GLN A 100 -11.48 6.71 12.01
C GLN A 100 -10.34 7.38 11.23
N ARG A 101 -9.09 7.23 11.70
CA ARG A 101 -7.91 7.75 10.98
C ARG A 101 -7.76 7.13 9.59
N TYR A 102 -8.02 5.83 9.46
CA TYR A 102 -8.05 5.14 8.17
C TYR A 102 -9.11 5.72 7.24
N GLN A 103 -10.33 5.94 7.74
CA GLN A 103 -11.43 6.50 6.96
C GLN A 103 -11.12 7.93 6.48
N THR A 104 -10.57 8.78 7.34
CA THR A 104 -10.12 10.13 6.96
C THR A 104 -9.05 10.07 5.87
N PHE A 105 -8.05 9.20 6.03
CA PHE A 105 -7.01 9.00 5.02
C PHE A 105 -7.59 8.50 3.70
N GLN A 106 -8.48 7.52 3.74
CA GLN A 106 -9.13 6.96 2.56
C GLN A 106 -9.96 8.02 1.82
N ALA A 107 -10.73 8.82 2.54
CA ALA A 107 -11.53 9.89 1.96
C ALA A 107 -10.65 10.97 1.29
N TRP A 108 -9.55 11.36 1.93
CA TRP A 108 -8.57 12.26 1.32
C TRP A 108 -7.93 11.64 0.07
N PHE A 109 -7.41 10.42 0.17
CA PHE A 109 -6.70 9.74 -0.91
C PHE A 109 -7.59 9.62 -2.15
N ARG A 110 -8.85 9.19 -1.96
CA ARG A 110 -9.82 9.06 -3.04
C ARG A 110 -10.24 10.42 -3.60
N SER A 111 -10.39 11.45 -2.78
CA SER A 111 -10.82 12.77 -3.28
C SER A 111 -9.70 13.60 -3.93
N LYS A 112 -8.44 13.37 -3.57
CA LYS A 112 -7.30 14.20 -4.02
C LYS A 112 -6.35 13.52 -5.00
N LEU A 113 -6.09 12.22 -4.81
CA LEU A 113 -5.12 11.49 -5.63
C LEU A 113 -5.80 10.62 -6.69
N THR A 114 -6.99 10.10 -6.39
CA THR A 114 -7.70 9.15 -7.26
C THR A 114 -9.20 9.43 -7.36
N PRO A 115 -9.63 10.66 -7.76
CA PRO A 115 -11.04 11.04 -7.83
C PRO A 115 -11.87 10.23 -8.83
N THR A 116 -11.39 10.00 -10.05
CA THR A 116 -12.07 9.17 -11.08
C THR A 116 -11.08 8.34 -11.88
N CYS A 117 -11.58 7.42 -12.71
CA CYS A 117 -10.75 6.58 -13.59
C CYS A 117 -10.10 7.39 -14.72
N GLU A 118 -10.77 8.44 -15.18
CA GLU A 118 -10.43 9.20 -16.39
C GLU A 118 -9.54 10.41 -16.08
N SER A 119 -9.65 10.96 -14.87
CA SER A 119 -9.00 12.24 -14.54
C SER A 119 -7.59 12.11 -13.99
N SER A 120 -7.21 10.93 -13.47
CA SER A 120 -6.00 10.81 -12.66
C SER A 120 -5.46 9.38 -12.60
N LEU A 121 -4.17 9.26 -12.91
CA LEU A 121 -3.32 8.15 -12.49
C LEU A 121 -2.32 8.70 -11.47
N CYS A 122 -2.03 7.94 -10.41
CA CYS A 122 -1.03 8.27 -9.41
C CYS A 122 0.12 7.26 -9.46
N PRO A 123 1.17 7.54 -10.25
CA PRO A 123 2.38 6.72 -10.26
C PRO A 123 3.19 6.94 -8.98
N LEU A 124 3.55 5.85 -8.32
CA LEU A 124 4.37 5.84 -7.11
C LEU A 124 5.61 4.98 -7.36
N ALA A 125 6.79 5.53 -7.12
CA ALA A 125 7.99 4.73 -7.05
C ALA A 125 7.98 3.93 -5.75
N ILE A 126 7.77 2.61 -5.84
CA ILE A 126 7.90 1.71 -4.69
C ILE A 126 9.23 0.99 -4.81
N GLY A 127 10.05 1.13 -3.76
CA GLY A 127 11.40 0.59 -3.70
C GLY A 127 12.21 1.33 -2.64
N ARG A 128 13.32 0.74 -2.18
CA ARG A 128 14.21 1.40 -1.22
C ARG A 128 14.82 2.64 -1.89
N THR A 129 14.22 3.79 -1.64
CA THR A 129 14.66 5.11 -2.12
C THR A 129 15.97 5.57 -1.49
N THR A 130 16.55 4.80 -0.56
CA THR A 130 17.90 5.00 -0.08
C THR A 130 18.89 4.57 -1.16
N ARG A 131 19.49 5.59 -1.79
CA ARG A 131 20.51 5.51 -2.85
C ARG A 131 21.67 4.55 -2.56
N GLU A 132 21.87 4.18 -1.29
CA GLU A 132 22.94 3.33 -0.79
C GLU A 132 22.83 1.84 -1.20
N TRP A 133 21.62 1.30 -1.40
CA TRP A 133 21.45 -0.13 -1.72
C TRP A 133 21.34 -0.42 -3.22
N LEU A 134 20.91 0.56 -4.02
CA LEU A 134 20.77 0.42 -5.47
C LEU A 134 22.12 0.45 -6.21
N SER A 135 23.17 1.05 -5.63
CA SER A 135 24.52 1.04 -6.18
C SER A 135 25.28 -0.25 -5.91
N ALA A 136 24.90 -1.01 -4.88
CA ALA A 136 25.58 -2.25 -4.49
C ALA A 136 25.03 -3.50 -5.18
N MET A 137 23.80 -3.46 -5.70
CA MET A 137 23.13 -4.60 -6.32
C MET A 137 22.14 -4.10 -7.39
N SER A 138 22.29 -4.55 -8.64
CA SER A 138 21.34 -4.24 -9.71
C SER A 138 20.03 -5.01 -9.45
N LEU A 139 19.12 -4.36 -8.74
CA LEU A 139 17.81 -4.90 -8.38
C LEU A 139 16.73 -4.37 -9.33
N PRO A 140 15.66 -5.15 -9.57
CA PRO A 140 14.49 -4.67 -10.29
C PRO A 140 13.93 -3.39 -9.65
N VAL A 141 13.58 -2.42 -10.49
CA VAL A 141 12.84 -1.22 -10.08
C VAL A 141 11.36 -1.48 -10.35
N THR A 142 10.52 -1.16 -9.37
CA THR A 142 9.07 -1.27 -9.48
C THR A 142 8.43 0.11 -9.45
N ILE A 143 7.36 0.27 -10.23
CA ILE A 143 6.51 1.45 -10.22
C ILE A 143 5.08 0.96 -10.01
N ASP A 144 4.41 1.52 -9.02
CA ASP A 144 3.00 1.28 -8.76
C ASP A 144 2.20 2.34 -9.51
N ILE A 145 1.16 1.92 -10.23
CA ILE A 145 0.19 2.82 -10.85
C ILE A 145 -1.12 2.67 -10.09
N VAL A 146 -1.56 3.73 -9.43
CA VAL A 146 -2.80 3.73 -8.67
C VAL A 146 -3.87 4.53 -9.41
N ALA A 147 -5.08 3.97 -9.51
CA ALA A 147 -6.26 4.64 -10.05
C ALA A 147 -7.39 4.67 -9.01
N ALA A 148 -8.52 5.27 -9.37
CA ALA A 148 -9.70 5.28 -8.52
C ALA A 148 -10.24 3.84 -8.28
N ALA A 149 -10.99 3.68 -7.18
CA ALA A 149 -11.58 2.38 -6.86
C ALA A 149 -12.58 1.96 -7.93
N GLY A 150 -12.50 0.71 -8.40
CA GLY A 150 -13.32 0.17 -9.48
C GLY A 150 -12.70 0.32 -10.87
N CYS A 151 -11.50 0.91 -11.00
CA CYS A 151 -10.80 1.07 -12.28
C CYS A 151 -9.79 -0.07 -12.54
N ASP A 152 -9.96 -1.22 -11.91
CA ASP A 152 -9.01 -2.35 -11.98
C ASP A 152 -8.81 -2.83 -13.42
N GLN A 153 -9.88 -2.94 -14.20
CA GLN A 153 -9.79 -3.33 -15.62
C GLN A 153 -9.02 -2.28 -16.44
N MET A 154 -9.27 -0.99 -16.21
CA MET A 154 -8.56 0.10 -16.88
C MET A 154 -7.04 0.04 -16.61
N LEU A 155 -6.64 -0.30 -15.38
CA LEU A 155 -5.22 -0.48 -15.06
C LEU A 155 -4.62 -1.70 -15.78
N MET A 156 -5.36 -2.80 -15.88
CA MET A 156 -4.88 -3.99 -16.59
C MET A 156 -4.74 -3.73 -18.09
N ASP A 157 -5.73 -3.08 -18.70
CA ASP A 157 -5.69 -2.70 -20.12
C ASP A 157 -4.54 -1.71 -20.38
N LEU A 158 -4.35 -0.71 -19.51
CA LEU A 158 -3.22 0.21 -19.59
C LEU A 158 -1.88 -0.53 -19.55
N VAL A 159 -1.69 -1.49 -18.64
CA VAL A 159 -0.42 -2.23 -18.56
C VAL A 159 -0.17 -3.07 -19.81
N ALA A 160 -1.21 -3.69 -20.38
CA ALA A 160 -1.11 -4.41 -21.64
C ALA A 160 -0.71 -3.48 -22.80
N GLU A 161 -1.40 -2.34 -22.94
CA GLU A 161 -1.10 -1.32 -23.95
C GLU A 161 0.34 -0.79 -23.82
N LEU A 162 0.81 -0.52 -22.59
CA LEU A 162 2.18 -0.09 -22.35
C LEU A 162 3.22 -1.16 -22.74
N ALA A 163 2.87 -2.44 -22.67
CA ALA A 163 3.74 -3.54 -23.07
C ALA A 163 3.78 -3.68 -24.59
N ASP A 164 2.63 -3.56 -25.26
CA ASP A 164 2.51 -3.57 -26.72
C ASP A 164 3.29 -2.41 -27.36
N GLU A 165 3.30 -1.24 -26.72
CA GLU A 165 4.08 -0.06 -27.12
C GLU A 165 5.55 -0.11 -26.68
N GLY A 166 5.98 -1.16 -25.99
CA GLY A 166 7.35 -1.33 -25.50
C GLY A 166 7.78 -0.28 -24.45
N ILE A 167 6.83 0.38 -23.79
CA ILE A 167 7.08 1.29 -22.67
C ILE A 167 7.46 0.51 -21.41
N VAL A 168 6.84 -0.66 -21.21
CA VAL A 168 7.24 -1.65 -20.21
C VAL A 168 7.69 -2.95 -20.90
N PRO A 169 8.52 -3.79 -20.24
CA PRO A 169 8.94 -5.06 -20.82
C PRO A 169 7.75 -5.99 -21.08
N LEU A 170 7.65 -6.53 -22.29
CA LEU A 170 6.66 -7.56 -22.65
C LEU A 170 6.95 -8.89 -21.94
N GLU A 171 8.24 -9.23 -21.79
CA GLU A 171 8.68 -10.45 -21.12
C GLU A 171 9.07 -10.16 -19.66
N VAL A 172 8.40 -10.85 -18.75
CA VAL A 172 8.82 -10.93 -17.35
C VAL A 172 9.91 -11.99 -17.19
N LYS A 173 11.12 -11.55 -16.82
CA LYS A 173 12.22 -12.46 -16.49
C LYS A 173 12.13 -12.90 -15.04
N THR A 174 12.21 -14.22 -14.78
CA THR A 174 12.19 -14.75 -13.41
C THR A 174 13.57 -15.18 -12.93
N GLY A 175 13.93 -14.80 -11.70
CA GLY A 175 14.92 -15.47 -10.84
C GLY A 175 16.38 -15.51 -11.33
N ARG A 176 16.69 -16.30 -12.36
CA ARG A 176 18.06 -16.65 -12.78
C ARG A 176 18.58 -15.86 -13.98
N SER A 177 17.69 -15.16 -14.69
CA SER A 177 17.99 -14.42 -15.93
C SER A 177 17.59 -12.94 -15.85
N ILE A 178 17.51 -12.35 -14.64
CA ILE A 178 17.17 -10.93 -14.47
C ILE A 178 18.16 -9.99 -15.20
N PHE A 179 19.35 -10.50 -15.55
CA PHE A 179 20.35 -9.83 -16.40
C PHE A 179 20.30 -10.42 -17.81
#